data_AF-A0A1A8QYA6-F1
#
_entry.id   AF-A0A1A8QYA6-F1
#
_cell.length_a   1.000
_cell.length_b   1.000
_cell.length_c   1.000
_cell.angle_alpha   90.00
_cell.angle_beta   90.00
_cell.angle_gamma   90.00
#
_symmetry.space_group_name_H-M   'P 1'
#
loop_
_entity.id
_entity.type
_entity.pdbx_description
1 polymer ?
#
loop_
_entity_poly.entity_id
_entity_poly.type
_entity_poly.pdbx_seq_one_letter_code
_entity_poly.pdbx_strand_id
1 'polypeptide(L)'
;MWMTPGSKSKHKKWNPSLRTSMPWTKNIKFTRENIKDNCLPFLDCTMHLEENGNLNIAVYRKPTHTDQYLLFDSHHPLEHKLGVIKTLHHRAEHVPSKPEGKKKEHTHIKESLKTCGYPNWAFIKSAKMHRKEDQTPAREDKKDRRNNLVIPYVAGVSEKLRR
;
A
#
# COMPACT_ATOMS: atom_id res chain seq x y z
N MET A 1 -54.76 14.91 -18.77
CA MET A 1 -53.69 15.39 -17.88
C MET A 1 -53.19 14.20 -17.09
N TRP A 2 -52.01 13.69 -17.43
CA TRP A 2 -51.42 12.49 -16.80
C TRP A 2 -50.51 12.94 -15.65
N MET A 3 -50.72 12.44 -14.44
CA MET A 3 -49.70 12.44 -13.38
C MET A 3 -49.80 11.12 -12.61
N THR A 4 -48.70 10.38 -12.64
CA THR A 4 -48.46 9.11 -11.92
C THR A 4 -48.17 9.36 -10.44
N PRO A 5 -48.54 8.46 -9.52
CA PRO A 5 -48.06 8.52 -8.14
C PRO A 5 -46.71 7.81 -7.97
N GLY A 6 -45.87 8.43 -7.15
CA GLY A 6 -44.47 8.12 -6.90
C GLY A 6 -44.15 6.69 -6.49
N SER A 7 -43.12 6.15 -7.14
CA SER A 7 -42.43 4.92 -6.76
C SER A 7 -41.71 5.13 -5.43
N LYS A 8 -42.25 4.57 -4.34
CA LYS A 8 -41.53 4.45 -3.07
C LYS A 8 -40.41 3.42 -3.27
N SER A 9 -39.17 3.90 -3.27
CA SER A 9 -37.97 3.07 -3.28
C SER A 9 -37.99 2.14 -2.06
N LYS A 10 -38.32 0.87 -2.28
CA LYS A 10 -38.29 -0.16 -1.24
C LYS A 10 -36.82 -0.49 -0.99
N HIS A 11 -36.25 0.04 0.10
CA HIS A 11 -35.08 -0.57 0.71
C HIS A 11 -35.42 -2.03 1.01
N LYS A 12 -34.88 -2.95 0.20
CA LYS A 12 -34.99 -4.39 0.44
C LYS A 12 -34.31 -4.68 1.79
N LYS A 13 -35.10 -4.90 2.84
CA LYS A 13 -34.58 -5.43 4.11
C LYS A 13 -33.86 -6.75 3.83
N TRP A 14 -32.61 -6.82 4.26
CA TRP A 14 -31.72 -7.95 4.07
C TRP A 14 -32.25 -9.17 4.83
N ASN A 15 -32.29 -10.33 4.16
CA ASN A 15 -32.80 -11.58 4.71
C ASN A 15 -31.67 -12.33 5.47
N PRO A 16 -31.78 -12.54 6.79
CA PRO A 16 -30.74 -13.20 7.59
C PRO A 16 -30.55 -14.70 7.27
N SER A 17 -31.46 -15.32 6.51
CA SER A 17 -31.38 -16.74 6.14
C SER A 17 -30.32 -17.07 5.09
N LEU A 18 -29.72 -16.07 4.44
CA LEU A 18 -28.59 -16.25 3.53
C LEU A 18 -27.25 -16.41 4.26
N ARG A 19 -27.26 -17.02 5.45
CA ARG A 19 -26.06 -17.48 6.16
C ARG A 19 -25.50 -18.72 5.45
N THR A 20 -24.96 -18.45 4.26
CA THR A 20 -23.92 -19.14 3.50
C THR A 20 -23.65 -20.61 3.86
N SER A 21 -24.58 -21.49 3.50
CA SER A 21 -24.21 -22.79 2.97
C SER A 21 -24.71 -22.86 1.53
N MET A 22 -23.80 -22.75 0.56
CA MET A 22 -24.13 -23.24 -0.79
C MET A 22 -24.39 -24.74 -0.64
N PRO A 23 -25.53 -25.27 -1.11
CA PRO A 23 -25.92 -26.66 -0.87
C PRO A 23 -24.91 -27.69 -1.40
N TRP A 24 -23.99 -27.25 -2.26
CA TRP A 24 -22.97 -28.07 -2.93
C TRP A 24 -21.59 -28.08 -2.23
N THR A 25 -21.37 -27.29 -1.17
CA THR A 25 -20.06 -27.18 -0.52
C THR A 25 -20.14 -27.37 1.00
N LYS A 26 -20.28 -28.63 1.45
CA LYS A 26 -20.28 -28.99 2.89
C LYS A 26 -19.03 -28.53 3.67
N ASN A 27 -17.92 -28.26 2.98
CA ASN A 27 -16.61 -28.00 3.60
C ASN A 27 -16.11 -26.55 3.48
N ILE A 28 -16.80 -25.66 2.74
CA ILE A 28 -16.34 -24.28 2.54
C ILE A 28 -17.24 -23.34 3.34
N LYS A 29 -16.65 -22.64 4.31
CA LYS A 29 -17.31 -21.59 5.09
C LYS A 29 -16.82 -20.23 4.60
N PHE A 30 -17.73 -19.39 4.12
CA PHE A 30 -17.40 -18.01 3.78
C PHE A 30 -17.43 -17.16 5.05
N THR A 31 -16.45 -16.26 5.15
CA THR A 31 -16.41 -15.22 6.18
C THR A 31 -16.71 -13.89 5.53
N ARG A 32 -17.42 -13.01 6.25
CA ARG A 32 -17.72 -11.65 5.83
C ARG A 32 -17.41 -10.72 6.98
N GLU A 33 -16.62 -9.70 6.70
CA GLU A 33 -16.40 -8.60 7.64
C GLU A 33 -17.55 -7.61 7.54
N ASN A 34 -18.06 -7.19 8.70
CA ASN A 34 -19.09 -6.16 8.77
C ASN A 34 -18.44 -4.83 9.13
N ILE A 35 -19.01 -3.75 8.60
CA ILE A 35 -18.61 -2.39 8.96
C ILE A 35 -18.84 -2.19 10.46
N LYS A 36 -17.83 -1.66 11.16
CA LYS A 36 -17.90 -1.27 12.57
C LYS A 36 -17.48 0.18 12.69
N ASP A 37 -18.25 1.00 13.40
CA ASP A 37 -17.95 2.43 13.59
C ASP A 37 -17.71 3.17 12.26
N ASN A 38 -18.52 2.86 11.24
CA ASN A 38 -18.38 3.35 9.85
C ASN A 38 -17.03 3.04 9.19
N CYS A 39 -16.26 2.10 9.75
CA CYS A 39 -14.95 1.71 9.27
C CYS A 39 -14.96 0.23 8.83
N LEU A 40 -14.24 -0.06 7.76
CA LEU A 40 -13.96 -1.41 7.32
C LEU A 40 -12.48 -1.52 6.92
N PRO A 41 -11.65 -2.25 7.70
CA PRO A 41 -10.31 -2.57 7.25
C PRO A 41 -10.37 -3.59 6.10
N PHE A 42 -9.58 -3.38 5.06
CA PHE A 42 -9.43 -4.33 3.95
C PHE A 42 -8.00 -4.24 3.40
N LEU A 43 -7.23 -5.32 3.53
CA LEU A 43 -5.81 -5.36 3.17
C LEU A 43 -5.04 -4.22 3.87
N ASP A 44 -4.36 -3.37 3.08
CA ASP A 44 -3.57 -2.23 3.54
C ASP A 44 -4.38 -0.93 3.65
N CYS A 45 -5.70 -1.00 3.46
CA CYS A 45 -6.60 0.15 3.40
C CYS A 45 -7.66 0.10 4.50
N THR A 46 -7.98 1.25 5.08
CA THR A 46 -9.17 1.44 5.91
C THR A 46 -10.18 2.25 5.12
N MET A 47 -11.36 1.68 4.93
CA MET A 47 -12.46 2.32 4.24
C MET A 47 -13.37 2.98 5.28
N HIS A 48 -13.52 4.29 5.21
CA HIS A 48 -14.43 5.07 6.05
C HIS A 48 -15.66 5.47 5.23
N LEU A 49 -16.83 5.13 5.73
CA LEU A 49 -18.11 5.55 5.15
C LEU A 49 -18.54 6.88 5.77
N GLU A 50 -18.54 7.93 4.97
CA GLU A 50 -18.93 9.28 5.40
C GLU A 50 -20.45 9.44 5.39
N GLU A 51 -20.98 10.41 6.15
CA GLU A 51 -22.42 10.63 6.32
C GLU A 51 -23.16 10.96 5.01
N ASN A 52 -22.44 11.57 4.07
CA ASN A 52 -22.86 11.88 2.71
C ASN A 52 -22.80 10.66 1.76
N GLY A 53 -22.47 9.46 2.26
CA GLY A 53 -22.40 8.22 1.48
C GLY A 53 -21.10 8.05 0.69
N ASN A 54 -20.15 8.99 0.84
CA ASN A 54 -18.86 8.92 0.18
C ASN A 54 -17.91 7.98 0.91
N LEU A 55 -17.01 7.36 0.15
CA LEU A 55 -15.96 6.51 0.69
C LEU A 55 -14.66 7.28 0.80
N ASN A 56 -14.09 7.32 2.00
CA ASN A 56 -12.74 7.82 2.24
C ASN A 56 -11.80 6.67 2.57
N ILE A 57 -10.73 6.52 1.79
CA ILE A 57 -9.72 5.49 2.01
C ILE A 57 -8.53 6.09 2.74
N ALA A 58 -8.06 5.40 3.78
CA ALA A 58 -6.84 5.69 4.52
C ALA A 58 -5.94 4.45 4.56
N VAL A 59 -4.67 4.59 4.94
CA VAL A 59 -3.77 3.44 5.15
C VAL A 59 -4.14 2.73 6.44
N TYR A 60 -4.44 1.44 6.36
CA TYR A 60 -4.67 0.61 7.53
C TYR A 60 -3.34 0.18 8.16
N ARG A 61 -3.27 0.26 9.48
CA ARG A 61 -2.17 -0.27 10.28
C ARG A 61 -2.73 -1.24 11.29
N LYS A 62 -2.18 -2.46 11.33
CA LYS A 62 -2.53 -3.43 12.36
C LYS A 62 -2.10 -2.90 13.73
N PRO A 63 -2.80 -3.26 14.82
CA PRO A 63 -2.38 -2.88 16.18
C PRO A 63 -0.96 -3.32 16.55
N THR A 64 -0.44 -4.35 15.88
CA THR A 64 0.92 -4.87 16.05
C THR A 64 1.95 -4.21 15.14
N HIS A 65 1.58 -3.17 14.38
CA HIS A 65 2.49 -2.46 13.49
C HIS A 65 3.48 -1.62 14.30
N THR A 66 4.78 -1.88 14.18
CA THR A 66 5.83 -1.22 14.99
C THR A 66 6.56 -0.09 14.26
N ASP A 67 6.19 0.20 13.00
CA ASP A 67 6.91 1.15 12.14
C ASP A 67 8.41 0.85 11.96
N GLN A 68 8.80 -0.40 12.23
CA GLN A 68 10.15 -0.89 12.00
C GLN A 68 10.29 -1.35 10.55
N TYR A 69 10.90 -0.49 9.75
CA TYR A 69 11.31 -0.81 8.38
C TYR A 69 12.76 -1.30 8.37
N LEU A 70 13.33 -1.44 7.17
CA LEU A 70 14.73 -1.78 7.00
C LEU A 70 15.61 -0.72 7.67
N LEU A 71 16.40 -1.11 8.68
CA LEU A 71 17.31 -0.18 9.33
C LEU A 71 18.40 0.30 8.36
N PHE A 72 18.75 1.57 8.44
CA PHE A 72 19.71 2.17 7.50
C PHE A 72 21.15 1.67 7.71
N ASP A 73 21.50 1.22 8.91
CA ASP A 73 22.80 0.63 9.27
C ASP A 73 22.93 -0.85 8.90
N SER A 74 21.82 -1.50 8.53
CA SER A 74 21.82 -2.92 8.17
C SER A 74 22.71 -3.21 6.94
N HIS A 75 23.23 -4.43 6.85
CA HIS A 75 24.06 -4.88 5.73
C HIS A 75 23.20 -5.20 4.50
N HIS A 76 22.63 -4.16 3.89
CA HIS A 76 21.86 -4.24 2.66
C HIS A 76 22.36 -3.20 1.65
N PRO A 77 22.29 -3.51 0.33
CA PRO A 77 22.65 -2.55 -0.69
C PRO A 77 21.84 -1.26 -0.58
N LEU A 78 22.46 -0.15 -0.97
CA LEU A 78 21.84 1.17 -0.87
C LEU A 78 20.54 1.26 -1.68
N GLU A 79 20.47 0.57 -2.82
CA GLU A 79 19.29 0.54 -3.70
C GLU A 79 18.06 0.00 -2.96
N HIS A 80 18.24 -1.04 -2.14
CA HIS A 80 17.15 -1.64 -1.36
C HIS A 80 16.67 -0.67 -0.28
N LYS A 81 17.61 -0.01 0.41
CA LYS A 81 17.29 1.02 1.41
C LYS A 81 16.51 2.18 0.79
N LEU A 82 16.94 2.67 -0.38
CA LEU A 82 16.22 3.73 -1.11
C LEU A 82 14.86 3.25 -1.64
N GLY A 83 14.75 1.96 -2.00
CA GLY A 83 13.50 1.31 -2.40
C GLY A 83 12.43 1.31 -1.31
N VAL A 84 12.82 1.19 -0.04
CA VAL A 84 11.90 1.34 1.10
C VAL A 84 11.28 2.75 1.12
N ILE A 85 12.08 3.79 0.95
CA ILE A 85 11.54 5.17 0.87
C ILE A 85 10.57 5.29 -0.30
N LYS A 86 10.94 4.76 -1.48
CA LYS A 86 10.12 4.82 -2.70
C LYS A 86 8.77 4.14 -2.50
N THR A 87 8.76 2.92 -1.98
CA THR A 87 7.53 2.13 -1.78
C THR A 87 6.59 2.79 -0.77
N LEU A 88 7.12 3.29 0.34
CA LEU A 88 6.31 4.00 1.34
C LEU A 88 5.75 5.32 0.80
N HIS A 89 6.57 6.11 0.11
CA HIS A 89 6.11 7.36 -0.50
C HIS A 89 5.05 7.11 -1.58
N HIS A 90 5.22 6.07 -2.40
CA HIS A 90 4.21 5.66 -3.37
C HIS A 90 2.89 5.28 -2.69
N ARG A 91 2.95 4.52 -1.59
CA ARG A 91 1.77 4.18 -0.78
C ARG A 91 1.08 5.42 -0.23
N ALA A 92 1.84 6.39 0.27
CA ALA A 92 1.32 7.66 0.79
C ALA A 92 0.57 8.49 -0.25
N GLU A 93 0.99 8.41 -1.51
CA GLU A 93 0.37 9.13 -2.61
C GLU A 93 -0.89 8.45 -3.16
N HIS A 94 -0.93 7.12 -3.18
CA HIS A 94 -1.96 6.37 -3.91
C HIS A 94 -3.03 5.73 -3.03
N VAL A 95 -2.73 5.43 -1.75
CA VAL A 95 -3.72 4.79 -0.87
C VAL A 95 -4.72 5.81 -0.31
N PRO A 96 -4.30 6.93 0.31
CA PRO A 96 -5.26 7.87 0.87
C PRO A 96 -5.99 8.65 -0.23
N SER A 97 -7.33 8.63 -0.18
CA SER A 97 -8.14 9.37 -1.17
C SER A 97 -8.12 10.88 -0.91
N LYS A 98 -8.13 11.30 0.37
CA LYS A 98 -8.16 12.71 0.76
C LYS A 98 -6.76 13.32 0.89
N PRO A 99 -6.57 14.61 0.51
CA PRO A 99 -5.29 15.29 0.62
C PRO A 99 -4.79 15.37 2.07
N GLU A 100 -5.70 15.48 3.04
CA GLU A 100 -5.35 15.45 4.46
C GLU A 100 -4.79 14.08 4.88
N GLY A 101 -5.39 13.00 4.39
CA GLY A 101 -4.90 11.63 4.61
C GLY A 101 -3.51 11.43 4.02
N LYS A 102 -3.26 11.96 2.81
CA LYS A 102 -1.92 11.93 2.20
C LYS A 102 -0.89 12.67 3.06
N LYS A 103 -1.22 13.88 3.53
CA LYS A 103 -0.32 14.66 4.41
C LYS A 103 0.01 13.91 5.69
N LYS A 104 -1.00 13.32 6.36
CA LYS A 104 -0.83 12.52 7.58
C LYS A 104 0.05 11.29 7.33
N GLU A 105 -0.14 10.61 6.21
CA GLU A 105 0.67 9.44 5.85
C GLU A 105 2.12 9.81 5.55
N HIS A 106 2.34 10.92 4.84
CA HIS A 106 3.68 11.46 4.57
C HIS A 106 4.42 11.84 5.85
N THR A 107 3.75 12.51 6.80
CA THR A 107 4.36 12.85 8.09
C THR A 107 4.72 11.59 8.87
N HIS A 108 3.81 10.61 8.93
CA HIS A 108 4.01 9.35 9.62
C HIS A 108 5.22 8.57 9.06
N ILE A 109 5.31 8.44 7.73
CA ILE A 109 6.42 7.74 7.07
C ILE A 109 7.74 8.45 7.33
N LYS A 110 7.75 9.79 7.26
CA LYS A 110 8.95 10.59 7.52
C LYS A 110 9.47 10.39 8.95
N GLU A 111 8.58 10.34 9.93
CA GLU A 111 8.93 10.07 11.33
C GLU A 111 9.44 8.64 11.51
N SER A 112 8.73 7.67 10.95
CA SER A 112 9.11 6.25 11.03
C SER A 112 10.48 5.97 10.42
N LEU A 113 10.76 6.55 9.24
CA LEU A 113 12.06 6.39 8.56
C LEU A 113 13.20 7.09 9.31
N LYS A 114 12.93 8.22 9.97
CA LYS A 114 13.92 8.87 10.85
C LYS A 114 14.27 7.95 12.02
N THR A 115 13.29 7.31 12.65
CA THR A 115 13.53 6.32 13.71
C THR A 115 14.32 5.12 13.20
N CYS A 116 14.15 4.73 11.93
CA CYS A 116 14.95 3.68 11.27
C CYS A 116 16.36 4.15 10.82
N GLY A 117 16.79 5.37 11.19
CA GLY A 117 18.13 5.89 10.91
C GLY A 117 18.35 6.45 9.50
N TYR A 118 17.29 6.71 8.73
CA TYR A 118 17.44 7.23 7.37
C TYR A 118 17.89 8.69 7.36
N PRO A 119 19.01 9.02 6.68
CA PRO A 119 19.51 10.39 6.61
C PRO A 119 18.73 11.25 5.60
N ASN A 120 18.70 12.57 5.83
CA ASN A 120 17.97 13.53 4.97
C ASN A 120 18.34 13.44 3.47
N TRP A 121 19.61 13.17 3.15
CA TRP A 121 20.07 13.04 1.76
C TRP A 121 19.43 11.84 1.05
N ALA A 122 19.05 10.78 1.77
CA ALA A 122 18.46 9.59 1.18
C ALA A 122 17.08 9.89 0.57
N PHE A 123 16.29 10.76 1.22
CA PHE A 123 15.01 11.24 0.70
C PHE A 123 15.18 12.01 -0.62
N ILE A 124 16.18 12.90 -0.68
CA ILE A 124 16.49 13.68 -1.89
C ILE A 124 16.96 12.74 -3.02
N LYS A 125 17.81 11.76 -2.70
CA LYS A 125 18.32 10.79 -3.68
C LYS A 125 17.20 9.91 -4.24
N SER A 126 16.31 9.42 -3.37
CA SER A 126 15.14 8.63 -3.76
C SER A 126 14.23 9.41 -4.72
N ALA A 127 13.92 10.68 -4.39
CA ALA A 127 13.10 11.54 -5.24
C ALA A 127 13.72 11.79 -6.64
N LYS A 128 15.04 11.95 -6.71
CA LYS A 128 15.75 12.11 -8.00
C LYS A 128 15.74 10.83 -8.84
N MET A 129 15.79 9.66 -8.21
CA MET A 129 15.79 8.37 -8.90
C MET A 129 14.44 8.11 -9.56
N HIS A 130 13.33 8.47 -8.90
CA HIS A 130 11.98 8.37 -9.46
C HIS A 130 11.83 9.12 -10.79
N ARG A 131 12.30 10.38 -10.83
CA ARG A 131 12.24 11.20 -12.04
C ARG A 131 13.02 10.63 -13.22
N LYS A 132 14.06 9.81 -12.97
CA LYS A 132 14.85 9.18 -14.03
C LYS A 132 14.18 7.95 -14.61
N GLU A 133 13.52 7.14 -13.79
CA GLU A 133 12.77 5.96 -14.25
C GLU A 133 11.57 6.35 -15.12
N ASP A 134 10.84 7.40 -14.74
CA ASP A 134 9.69 7.89 -15.53
C ASP A 134 10.09 8.44 -16.91
N GLN A 135 11.37 8.80 -17.09
CA GLN A 135 11.91 9.39 -18.32
C GLN A 135 12.62 8.39 -19.23
N THR A 136 12.91 7.17 -18.76
CA THR A 136 13.51 6.13 -19.60
C THR A 136 12.44 5.38 -20.38
N PRO A 137 12.43 5.42 -21.73
CA PRO A 137 11.58 4.52 -22.49
C PRO A 137 11.94 3.07 -22.15
N ALA A 138 10.94 2.18 -22.13
CA ALA A 138 11.10 0.76 -21.86
C ALA A 138 12.27 0.22 -22.71
N ARG A 139 13.40 -0.08 -22.07
CA ARG A 139 14.54 -0.65 -22.76
C ARG A 139 14.11 -2.03 -23.25
N GLU A 140 14.13 -2.23 -24.56
CA GLU A 140 14.07 -3.58 -25.14
C GLU A 140 15.23 -4.39 -24.56
N ASP A 141 14.90 -5.42 -23.78
CA ASP A 141 15.86 -6.33 -23.17
C ASP A 141 16.59 -7.12 -24.27
N LYS A 142 17.66 -6.54 -24.82
CA LYS A 142 18.68 -7.34 -25.49
C LYS A 142 19.31 -8.23 -24.43
N LYS A 143 18.82 -9.47 -24.35
CA LYS A 143 19.30 -10.53 -23.45
C LYS A 143 20.72 -10.93 -23.83
N ASP A 144 21.66 -10.09 -23.48
CA ASP A 144 23.07 -10.37 -23.49
C ASP A 144 23.29 -11.53 -22.50
N ARG A 145 23.76 -12.68 -22.98
CA ARG A 145 23.99 -13.89 -22.16
C ARG A 145 25.18 -13.64 -21.22
N ARG A 146 24.96 -12.83 -20.21
CA ARG A 146 25.92 -12.54 -19.14
C ARG A 146 25.76 -13.61 -18.07
N ASN A 147 26.86 -14.27 -17.73
CA ASN A 147 26.89 -15.19 -16.60
C ASN A 147 26.70 -14.38 -15.31
N ASN A 148 25.50 -14.44 -14.75
CA ASN A 148 25.18 -13.78 -13.49
C ASN A 148 25.70 -14.65 -12.34
N LEU A 149 26.68 -14.12 -11.60
CA LEU A 149 27.11 -14.70 -10.34
C LEU A 149 26.31 -14.04 -9.22
N VAL A 150 25.56 -14.83 -8.45
CA VAL A 150 24.80 -14.36 -7.29
C VAL A 150 25.60 -14.69 -6.03
N ILE A 151 25.97 -13.65 -5.28
CA ILE A 151 26.61 -13.79 -3.97
C ILE A 151 25.78 -13.06 -2.92
N PRO A 152 25.80 -13.50 -1.65
CA PRO A 152 25.19 -12.73 -0.56
C PRO A 152 25.84 -11.35 -0.46
N TYR A 153 25.04 -10.36 -0.04
CA TYR A 153 25.55 -9.01 0.14
C TYR A 153 26.44 -8.94 1.38
N VAL A 154 27.68 -8.50 1.19
CA VAL A 154 28.67 -8.23 2.24
C VAL A 154 29.14 -6.81 2.06
N ALA A 155 28.85 -5.96 3.05
CA ALA A 155 29.21 -4.55 3.00
C ALA A 155 30.73 -4.37 2.83
N GLY A 156 31.11 -3.48 1.92
CA GLY A 156 32.51 -3.21 1.53
C GLY A 156 33.08 -4.13 0.45
N VAL A 157 32.51 -5.32 0.25
CA VAL A 157 32.97 -6.31 -0.76
C VAL A 157 32.04 -6.33 -1.96
N SER A 158 30.73 -6.50 -1.72
CA SER A 158 29.74 -6.64 -2.78
C SER A 158 29.60 -5.36 -3.63
N GLU A 159 29.83 -4.19 -3.04
CA GLU A 159 29.80 -2.90 -3.76
C GLU A 159 30.97 -2.76 -4.73
N LYS A 160 32.13 -3.35 -4.41
CA LYS A 160 33.30 -3.36 -5.30
C LYS A 160 33.16 -4.38 -6.43
N LEU A 161 32.46 -5.48 -6.17
CA LEU A 161 32.17 -6.50 -7.18
C LEU A 161 31.01 -6.11 -8.10
N ARG A 162 30.28 -5.03 -7.75
CA ARG A 162 29.18 -4.52 -8.56
C ARG A 162 29.72 -3.97 -9.89
N ARG A 163 29.38 -4.67 -10.98
CA ARG A 163 29.69 -4.27 -12.36
C ARG A 163 28.84 -3.10 -12.84
#